data_AF-A0A927HZY0-F1
#
_entry.id   AF-A0A927HZY0-F1
#
_cell.length_a   1.000
_cell.length_b   1.000
_cell.length_c   1.000
_cell.angle_alpha   90.00
_cell.angle_beta   90.00
_cell.angle_gamma   90.00
#
_symmetry.space_group_name_H-M   'P 1'
#
loop_
_entity.id
_entity.type
_entity.pdbx_description
1 polymer ?
#
loop_
_entity_poly.entity_id
_entity_poly.type
_entity_poly.pdbx_seq_one_letter_code
_entity_poly.pdbx_strand_id
1 'polypeptide(L)'
;MVTVTRGSSPLILSMPHPGTALPPEIAATLNERGRLVEDTDWHMRRLYGFAAPFQPTIVEAQLSRFVIDLNRDPAGVSLYPGQATTELVPSTTFDGAPIWQNAPDATGIERRKAAYFQPYHTALATEIARVKAEHGYCLLWDCHSIKSKIPRLFEGTLPTLNLGTNSGESCAPGVERAAVAAMAGQPFTQILNGRFKGGWITRHYGRPFAGVHALQMEIALSAYLAEEAAPWAFDATKAASLQTALSAIIEAALGAAAALERSRS
;
A
#
# COMPACT_ATOMS: atom_id res chain seq x y z
N MET A 1 11.42 -11.99 4.41
CA MET A 1 9.96 -11.91 4.57
C MET A 1 9.50 -10.46 4.64
N VAL A 2 10.00 -9.70 5.61
CA VAL A 2 9.94 -8.23 5.61
C VAL A 2 11.38 -7.70 5.60
N THR A 3 11.62 -6.60 4.90
CA THR A 3 12.87 -5.84 4.94
C THR A 3 12.59 -4.46 5.50
N VAL A 4 13.55 -3.92 6.27
CA VAL A 4 13.48 -2.57 6.82
C VAL A 4 14.73 -1.81 6.38
N THR A 5 14.55 -0.73 5.62
CA THR A 5 15.60 0.25 5.36
C THR A 5 15.32 1.46 6.24
N ARG A 6 16.16 1.73 7.25
CA ARG A 6 15.95 2.88 8.13
C ARG A 6 16.38 4.19 7.47
N GLY A 7 15.55 5.21 7.65
CA GLY A 7 15.85 6.59 7.32
C GLY A 7 15.77 7.48 8.56
N SER A 8 16.02 8.77 8.36
CA SER A 8 16.18 9.79 9.42
C SER A 8 15.13 10.91 9.36
N SER A 9 14.03 10.68 8.65
CA SER A 9 12.94 11.64 8.52
C SER A 9 11.63 11.09 9.11
N PRO A 10 10.61 11.95 9.29
CA PRO A 10 9.30 11.53 9.79
C PRO A 10 8.49 10.71 8.78
N LEU A 11 9.03 10.41 7.60
CA LEU A 11 8.36 9.63 6.55
C LEU A 11 8.63 8.14 6.70
N ILE A 12 7.55 7.34 6.69
CA ILE A 12 7.61 5.89 6.51
C ILE A 12 6.91 5.51 5.22
N LEU A 13 7.58 4.76 4.35
CA LEU A 13 6.96 4.07 3.21
C LEU A 13 6.63 2.63 3.61
N SER A 14 5.35 2.31 3.68
CA SER A 14 4.84 0.94 3.88
C SER A 14 4.56 0.31 2.53
N MET A 15 5.26 -0.77 2.20
CA MET A 15 5.08 -1.50 0.94
C MET A 15 4.67 -2.96 1.24
N PRO A 16 3.39 -3.24 1.48
CA PRO A 16 2.92 -4.56 1.89
C PRO A 16 2.83 -5.57 0.74
N HIS A 17 2.80 -5.13 -0.52
CA HIS A 17 2.46 -5.98 -1.66
C HIS A 17 3.45 -6.07 -2.84
N PRO A 18 4.71 -5.57 -2.80
CA PRO A 18 5.62 -5.74 -3.95
C PRO A 18 6.33 -7.09 -4.01
N GLY A 19 6.24 -7.88 -2.94
CA GLY A 19 6.89 -9.17 -2.85
C GLY A 19 6.30 -10.19 -3.83
N THR A 20 7.15 -11.04 -4.39
CA THR A 20 6.74 -12.14 -5.29
C THR A 20 7.10 -13.51 -4.74
N ALA A 21 7.82 -13.57 -3.61
CA ALA A 21 8.27 -14.84 -3.07
C ALA A 21 7.08 -15.69 -2.60
N LEU A 22 7.13 -16.98 -2.97
CA LEU A 22 6.22 -18.02 -2.54
C LEU A 22 7.02 -19.06 -1.76
N PRO A 23 6.74 -19.28 -0.46
CA PRO A 23 7.35 -20.37 0.29
C PRO A 23 7.07 -21.70 -0.43
N PRO A 24 8.06 -22.62 -0.57
CA PRO A 24 7.90 -23.83 -1.38
C PRO A 24 6.67 -24.66 -1.03
N GLU A 25 6.34 -24.77 0.26
CA GLU A 25 5.17 -25.48 0.76
C GLU A 25 3.84 -24.83 0.35
N ILE A 26 3.83 -23.52 0.09
CA ILE A 26 2.65 -22.78 -0.39
C ILE A 26 2.61 -22.82 -1.92
N ALA A 27 3.75 -22.67 -2.59
CA ALA A 27 3.86 -22.76 -4.04
C ALA A 27 3.34 -24.12 -4.58
N ALA A 28 3.60 -25.20 -3.83
CA ALA A 28 3.13 -26.55 -4.13
C ALA A 28 1.60 -26.71 -4.04
N THR A 29 0.88 -25.82 -3.35
CA THR A 29 -0.58 -25.89 -3.21
C THR A 29 -1.32 -24.90 -4.11
N LEU A 30 -0.61 -23.99 -4.76
CA LEU A 30 -1.15 -23.07 -5.76
C LEU A 30 -1.34 -23.78 -7.11
N ASN A 31 -2.28 -23.29 -7.91
CA ASN A 31 -2.38 -23.68 -9.32
C ASN A 31 -1.40 -22.88 -10.18
N GLU A 32 -1.40 -23.12 -11.50
CA GLU A 32 -0.51 -22.42 -12.43
C GLU A 32 -0.70 -20.90 -12.37
N ARG A 33 -1.95 -20.43 -12.32
CA ARG A 33 -2.29 -19.00 -12.22
C ARG A 33 -1.81 -18.39 -10.91
N GLY A 34 -2.01 -19.07 -9.79
CA GLY A 34 -1.56 -18.60 -8.47
C GLY A 34 -0.05 -18.43 -8.40
N ARG A 35 0.72 -19.27 -9.09
CA ARG A 35 2.19 -19.12 -9.18
C ARG A 35 2.64 -17.91 -9.98
N LEU A 36 1.78 -17.29 -10.79
CA LEU A 36 2.10 -16.06 -11.54
C LEU A 36 2.12 -14.81 -10.66
N VAL A 37 1.49 -14.84 -9.47
CA VAL A 37 1.41 -13.71 -8.53
C VAL A 37 0.99 -12.40 -9.19
N GLU A 38 0.04 -12.47 -10.12
CA GLU A 38 -0.25 -11.36 -11.05
C GLU A 38 -0.80 -10.09 -10.38
N ASP A 39 -1.36 -10.21 -9.19
CA ASP A 39 -1.92 -9.09 -8.39
C ASP A 39 -0.87 -8.44 -7.47
N THR A 40 0.41 -8.64 -7.80
CA THR A 40 1.54 -7.97 -7.12
C THR A 40 1.56 -6.49 -7.47
N ASP A 41 1.96 -5.68 -6.50
CA ASP A 41 2.23 -4.27 -6.69
C ASP A 41 3.64 -4.14 -7.30
N TRP A 42 3.71 -4.21 -8.62
CA TRP A 42 4.98 -4.40 -9.32
C TRP A 42 5.95 -3.22 -9.16
N HIS A 43 7.24 -3.50 -9.00
CA HIS A 43 8.31 -2.48 -9.02
C HIS A 43 8.20 -1.34 -7.99
N MET A 44 7.42 -1.47 -6.91
CA MET A 44 7.19 -0.36 -5.96
C MET A 44 8.48 0.25 -5.43
N ARG A 45 9.51 -0.56 -5.12
CA ARG A 45 10.82 -0.06 -4.69
C ARG A 45 11.49 0.83 -5.73
N ARG A 46 11.41 0.46 -7.01
CA ARG A 46 11.95 1.23 -8.13
C ARG A 46 11.11 2.47 -8.39
N LEU A 47 9.78 2.34 -8.36
CA LEU A 47 8.86 3.44 -8.54
C LEU A 47 9.08 4.52 -7.47
N TYR A 48 9.17 4.15 -6.19
CA TYR A 48 9.41 5.08 -5.09
C TYR A 48 10.88 5.49 -4.91
N GLY A 49 11.76 5.16 -5.84
CA GLY A 49 13.17 5.57 -5.80
C GLY A 49 13.38 7.08 -5.72
N PHE A 50 12.41 7.88 -6.22
CA PHE A 50 12.40 9.33 -6.09
C PHE A 50 12.40 9.81 -4.64
N ALA A 51 11.97 8.96 -3.70
CA ALA A 51 11.81 9.35 -2.31
C ALA A 51 13.12 9.39 -1.53
N ALA A 52 14.25 8.97 -2.12
CA ALA A 52 15.55 8.95 -1.46
C ALA A 52 15.94 10.29 -0.77
N PRO A 53 15.71 11.48 -1.37
CA PRO A 53 16.01 12.76 -0.71
C PRO A 53 15.16 13.04 0.55
N PHE A 54 13.96 12.45 0.66
CA PHE A 54 13.17 12.53 1.90
C PHE A 54 13.74 11.65 3.02
N GLN A 55 14.75 10.82 2.75
CA GLN A 55 15.35 9.89 3.72
C GLN A 55 14.31 9.07 4.50
N PRO A 56 13.34 8.41 3.83
CA PRO A 56 12.29 7.69 4.51
C PRO A 56 12.81 6.41 5.15
N THR A 57 12.13 5.97 6.20
CA THR A 57 12.17 4.55 6.56
C THR A 57 11.27 3.78 5.60
N ILE A 58 11.72 2.62 5.11
CA ILE A 58 10.95 1.76 4.19
C ILE A 58 10.76 0.39 4.83
N VAL A 59 9.50 -0.04 4.96
CA VAL A 59 9.10 -1.37 5.44
C VAL A 59 8.44 -2.12 4.30
N GLU A 60 9.10 -3.15 3.81
CA GLU A 60 8.74 -3.80 2.54
C GLU A 60 8.56 -5.31 2.70
N ALA A 61 7.42 -5.82 2.23
CA ALA A 61 7.17 -7.25 2.17
C ALA A 61 7.88 -7.89 0.97
N GLN A 62 8.44 -9.07 1.19
CA GLN A 62 9.12 -9.87 0.17
C GLN A 62 8.23 -11.01 -0.36
N LEU A 63 7.15 -11.32 0.35
CA LEU A 63 6.19 -12.37 -0.01
C LEU A 63 5.06 -11.82 -0.88
N SER A 64 4.54 -12.66 -1.75
CA SER A 64 3.31 -12.35 -2.49
C SER A 64 2.10 -12.23 -1.57
N ARG A 65 1.21 -11.29 -1.88
CA ARG A 65 -0.09 -11.14 -1.22
C ARG A 65 -0.97 -12.39 -1.32
N PHE A 66 -0.70 -13.29 -2.26
CA PHE A 66 -1.39 -14.60 -2.35
C PHE A 66 -1.01 -15.54 -1.20
N VAL A 67 0.13 -15.31 -0.53
CA VAL A 67 0.47 -16.02 0.71
C VAL A 67 -0.42 -15.53 1.85
N ILE A 68 -0.46 -14.22 2.06
CA ILE A 68 -1.34 -13.50 2.97
C ILE A 68 -1.32 -12.01 2.60
N ASP A 69 -2.48 -11.35 2.61
CA ASP A 69 -2.60 -9.93 2.33
C ASP A 69 -2.37 -9.13 3.62
N LEU A 70 -1.23 -8.45 3.69
CA LEU A 70 -0.78 -7.66 4.85
C LEU A 70 -1.56 -6.35 5.04
N ASN A 71 -2.51 -6.02 4.16
CA ASN A 71 -3.35 -4.83 4.27
C ASN A 71 -4.85 -5.19 4.43
N ARG A 72 -5.14 -6.38 4.95
CA ARG A 72 -6.47 -6.84 5.36
C ARG A 72 -6.58 -6.97 6.87
N ASP A 73 -7.81 -6.88 7.38
CA ASP A 73 -8.09 -7.11 8.79
C ASP A 73 -7.75 -8.57 9.15
N PRO A 74 -6.90 -8.83 10.16
CA PRO A 74 -6.56 -10.18 10.58
C PRO A 74 -7.76 -10.97 11.13
N ALA A 75 -8.85 -10.32 11.53
CA ALA A 75 -10.11 -10.97 11.89
C ALA A 75 -10.95 -11.36 10.66
N GLY A 76 -10.56 -10.95 9.44
CA GLY A 76 -11.28 -11.26 8.20
C GLY A 76 -12.51 -10.37 7.94
N VAL A 77 -12.68 -9.29 8.72
CA VAL A 77 -13.79 -8.35 8.55
C VAL A 77 -13.60 -7.54 7.26
N SER A 78 -14.61 -7.53 6.39
CA SER A 78 -14.57 -6.71 5.17
C SER A 78 -14.68 -5.23 5.52
N LEU A 79 -13.74 -4.45 4.98
CA LEU A 79 -13.69 -2.99 5.11
C LEU A 79 -14.62 -2.27 4.11
N TYR A 80 -15.20 -3.00 3.16
CA TYR A 80 -16.10 -2.48 2.12
C TYR A 80 -17.37 -3.34 2.00
N PRO A 81 -18.32 -3.22 2.95
CA PRO A 81 -19.57 -3.97 2.91
C PRO A 81 -20.32 -3.76 1.58
N GLY A 82 -20.81 -4.86 0.99
CA GLY A 82 -21.53 -4.82 -0.29
C GLY A 82 -20.66 -4.65 -1.53
N GLN A 83 -19.34 -4.57 -1.40
CA GLN A 83 -18.40 -4.51 -2.53
C GLN A 83 -17.56 -5.78 -2.63
N ALA A 84 -17.21 -6.17 -3.86
CA ALA A 84 -16.25 -7.25 -4.08
C ALA A 84 -14.88 -6.86 -3.50
N THR A 85 -14.31 -7.75 -2.69
CA THR A 85 -12.99 -7.60 -2.06
C THR A 85 -12.29 -8.95 -2.05
N THR A 86 -10.97 -8.93 -1.87
CA THR A 86 -10.19 -10.15 -1.56
C THR A 86 -10.08 -10.34 -0.06
N GLU A 87 -9.92 -11.59 0.36
CA GLU A 87 -9.79 -11.99 1.76
C GLU A 87 -8.36 -11.82 2.28
N LEU A 88 -8.16 -12.05 3.59
CA LEU A 88 -6.84 -12.06 4.23
C LEU A 88 -5.89 -13.07 3.57
N VAL A 89 -6.41 -14.24 3.18
CA VAL A 89 -5.69 -15.18 2.31
C VAL A 89 -6.52 -15.30 1.04
N PRO A 90 -6.12 -14.63 -0.06
CA PRO A 90 -6.94 -14.55 -1.25
C PRO A 90 -7.30 -15.94 -1.80
N SER A 91 -8.58 -16.17 -2.10
CA SER A 91 -9.05 -17.40 -2.76
C SER A 91 -8.97 -17.30 -4.30
N THR A 92 -9.05 -16.07 -4.80
CA THR A 92 -9.07 -15.70 -6.21
C THR A 92 -8.15 -14.53 -6.49
N THR A 93 -7.77 -14.35 -7.75
CA THR A 93 -7.19 -13.12 -8.26
C THR A 93 -8.20 -11.97 -8.19
N PHE A 94 -7.78 -10.74 -8.42
CA PHE A 94 -8.68 -9.60 -8.50
C PHE A 94 -9.75 -9.77 -9.58
N ASP A 95 -9.40 -10.38 -10.70
CA ASP A 95 -10.33 -10.73 -11.79
C ASP A 95 -11.29 -11.89 -11.43
N GLY A 96 -11.08 -12.57 -10.30
CA GLY A 96 -11.93 -13.65 -9.82
C GLY A 96 -11.51 -15.05 -10.24
N ALA A 97 -10.33 -15.21 -10.84
CA ALA A 97 -9.81 -16.53 -11.19
C ALA A 97 -9.32 -17.27 -9.92
N PRO A 98 -9.64 -18.56 -9.72
CA PRO A 98 -9.16 -19.32 -8.57
C PRO A 98 -7.63 -19.47 -8.61
N ILE A 99 -6.96 -19.44 -7.46
CA ILE A 99 -5.48 -19.53 -7.38
C ILE A 99 -4.94 -20.79 -6.69
N TRP A 100 -5.80 -21.55 -6.00
CA TRP A 100 -5.40 -22.74 -5.24
C TRP A 100 -5.72 -24.02 -6.00
N GLN A 101 -4.83 -25.01 -5.91
CA GLN A 101 -5.20 -26.43 -6.10
C GLN A 101 -5.79 -26.97 -4.80
N ASN A 102 -5.12 -26.67 -3.69
CA ASN A 102 -5.54 -27.02 -2.33
C ASN A 102 -5.50 -25.75 -1.47
N ALA A 103 -6.68 -25.18 -1.21
CA ALA A 103 -6.79 -23.97 -0.39
C ALA A 103 -6.44 -24.27 1.08
N PRO A 104 -5.84 -23.32 1.81
CA PRO A 104 -5.59 -23.49 3.23
C PRO A 104 -6.90 -23.53 4.02
N ASP A 105 -6.92 -24.37 5.05
CA ASP A 105 -7.96 -24.38 6.07
C ASP A 105 -7.72 -23.27 7.12
N ALA A 106 -8.59 -23.19 8.13
CA ALA A 106 -8.46 -22.23 9.22
C ALA A 106 -7.09 -22.34 9.93
N THR A 107 -6.61 -23.57 10.16
CA THR A 107 -5.27 -23.81 10.75
C THR A 107 -4.16 -23.26 9.86
N GLY A 108 -4.27 -23.44 8.54
CA GLY A 108 -3.35 -22.89 7.55
C GLY A 108 -3.34 -21.37 7.49
N ILE A 109 -4.50 -20.74 7.74
CA ILE A 109 -4.63 -19.27 7.84
C ILE A 109 -3.97 -18.77 9.13
N GLU A 110 -4.24 -19.39 10.28
CA GLU A 110 -3.61 -18.99 11.56
C GLU A 110 -2.09 -19.11 11.53
N ARG A 111 -1.57 -20.20 10.92
CA ARG A 111 -0.12 -20.34 10.71
C ARG A 111 0.46 -19.21 9.87
N ARG A 112 -0.25 -18.76 8.82
CA ARG A 112 0.19 -17.62 7.99
C ARG A 112 0.15 -16.30 8.76
N LYS A 113 -0.85 -16.10 9.63
CA LYS A 113 -0.91 -14.91 10.49
C LYS A 113 0.32 -14.83 11.39
N ALA A 114 0.64 -15.92 12.09
CA ALA A 114 1.79 -15.97 12.98
C ALA A 114 3.12 -15.88 12.21
N ALA A 115 3.25 -16.59 11.09
CA ALA A 115 4.49 -16.67 10.34
C ALA A 115 4.78 -15.42 9.50
N TYR A 116 3.75 -14.74 8.97
CA TYR A 116 3.91 -13.74 7.90
C TYR A 116 3.28 -12.38 8.24
N PHE A 117 2.04 -12.37 8.72
CA PHE A 117 1.33 -11.13 9.04
C PHE A 117 1.95 -10.43 10.25
N GLN A 118 2.09 -11.16 11.36
CA GLN A 118 2.59 -10.59 12.60
C GLN A 118 4.02 -10.03 12.46
N PRO A 119 5.00 -10.69 11.83
CA PRO A 119 6.34 -10.13 11.67
C PRO A 119 6.37 -8.82 10.88
N TYR A 120 5.58 -8.70 9.79
CA TYR A 120 5.50 -7.46 9.04
C TYR A 120 4.94 -6.33 9.91
N HIS A 121 3.85 -6.60 10.64
CA HIS A 121 3.21 -5.58 11.48
C HIS A 121 3.97 -5.25 12.75
N THR A 122 4.74 -6.18 13.30
CA THR A 122 5.71 -5.90 14.35
C THR A 122 6.81 -4.96 13.84
N ALA A 123 7.36 -5.22 12.65
CA ALA A 123 8.37 -4.34 12.05
C ALA A 123 7.81 -2.94 11.77
N LEU A 124 6.62 -2.85 11.16
CA LEU A 124 5.98 -1.57 10.86
C LEU A 124 5.64 -0.78 12.14
N ALA A 125 5.05 -1.43 13.16
CA ALA A 125 4.75 -0.79 14.43
C ALA A 125 6.01 -0.30 15.15
N THR A 126 7.10 -1.07 15.11
CA THR A 126 8.40 -0.70 15.69
C THR A 126 8.94 0.57 15.03
N GLU A 127 8.92 0.64 13.70
CA GLU A 127 9.43 1.80 12.99
C GLU A 127 8.52 3.03 13.15
N ILE A 128 7.19 2.86 13.19
CA ILE A 128 6.25 3.96 13.52
C ILE A 128 6.56 4.53 14.91
N ALA A 129 6.73 3.67 15.92
CA ALA A 129 7.06 4.10 17.27
C ALA A 129 8.41 4.82 17.34
N ARG A 130 9.42 4.30 16.66
CA ARG A 130 10.76 4.90 16.58
C ARG A 130 10.73 6.28 15.94
N VAL A 131 10.17 6.39 14.72
CA VAL A 131 10.09 7.63 13.96
C VAL A 131 9.32 8.70 14.73
N LYS A 132 8.19 8.32 15.36
CA LYS A 132 7.43 9.22 16.22
C LYS A 132 8.24 9.68 17.44
N ALA A 133 9.00 8.79 18.08
CA ALA A 133 9.84 9.17 19.23
C ALA A 133 10.94 10.16 18.84
N GLU A 134 11.52 10.03 17.64
CA GLU A 134 12.59 10.90 17.15
C GLU A 134 12.10 12.26 16.64
N HIS A 135 10.92 12.31 16.02
CA HIS A 135 10.42 13.51 15.34
C HIS A 135 9.18 14.14 15.97
N GLY A 136 8.60 13.50 16.98
CA GLY A 136 7.31 13.88 17.58
C GLY A 136 6.09 13.36 16.81
N TYR A 137 6.26 13.02 15.53
CA TYR A 137 5.19 12.53 14.65
C TYR A 137 5.72 11.58 13.57
N CYS A 138 4.80 10.93 12.88
CA CYS A 138 5.07 10.05 11.74
C CYS A 138 4.06 10.30 10.62
N LEU A 139 4.54 10.48 9.39
CA LEU A 139 3.75 10.35 8.17
C LEU A 139 3.94 8.95 7.60
N LEU A 140 2.94 8.10 7.77
CA LEU A 140 2.88 6.75 7.19
C LEU A 140 2.26 6.83 5.80
N TRP A 141 3.06 6.60 4.77
CA TRP A 141 2.62 6.52 3.38
C TRP A 141 2.53 5.06 2.96
N ASP A 142 1.31 4.56 2.80
CA ASP A 142 1.01 3.18 2.41
C ASP A 142 0.97 3.09 0.88
N CYS A 143 1.99 2.47 0.30
CA CYS A 143 2.27 2.46 -1.13
C CYS A 143 1.56 1.27 -1.80
N HIS A 144 0.66 1.53 -2.75
CA HIS A 144 -0.06 0.49 -3.49
C HIS A 144 -0.13 0.75 -4.98
N SER A 145 -0.36 -0.31 -5.75
CA SER A 145 -0.76 -0.21 -7.15
C SER A 145 -1.58 -1.40 -7.62
N ILE A 146 -2.44 -1.18 -8.61
CA ILE A 146 -3.38 -2.18 -9.10
C ILE A 146 -3.65 -2.00 -10.60
N LYS A 147 -4.04 -3.09 -11.30
CA LYS A 147 -4.45 -3.02 -12.72
C LYS A 147 -5.50 -1.94 -12.92
N SER A 148 -5.40 -1.19 -14.01
CA SER A 148 -6.27 -0.04 -14.28
C SER A 148 -7.71 -0.44 -14.61
N LYS A 149 -7.96 -1.70 -14.99
CA LYS A 149 -9.28 -2.21 -15.33
C LYS A 149 -9.52 -3.54 -14.65
N ILE A 150 -10.43 -3.56 -13.68
CA ILE A 150 -10.87 -4.78 -12.99
C ILE A 150 -12.39 -4.68 -12.82
N PRO A 151 -13.20 -5.13 -13.81
CA PRO A 151 -14.65 -4.96 -13.80
C PRO A 151 -15.34 -5.53 -12.55
N ARG A 152 -14.74 -6.55 -11.92
CA ARG A 152 -15.22 -7.13 -10.66
C ARG A 152 -15.12 -6.15 -9.49
N LEU A 153 -14.12 -5.27 -9.47
CA LEU A 153 -13.85 -4.39 -8.34
C LEU A 153 -14.38 -2.96 -8.54
N PHE A 154 -14.40 -2.47 -9.77
CA PHE A 154 -14.85 -1.13 -10.13
C PHE A 154 -15.19 -1.04 -11.64
N GLU A 155 -16.08 -0.10 -11.97
CA GLU A 155 -16.47 0.15 -13.36
C GLU A 155 -15.41 0.96 -14.12
N GLY A 156 -15.24 0.67 -15.40
CA GLY A 156 -14.40 1.47 -16.31
C GLY A 156 -12.91 1.36 -16.01
N THR A 157 -12.22 2.51 -16.14
CA THR A 157 -10.78 2.63 -15.88
C THR A 157 -10.57 3.38 -14.58
N LEU A 158 -9.74 2.82 -13.69
CA LEU A 158 -9.39 3.45 -12.42
C LEU A 158 -8.70 4.79 -12.67
N PRO A 159 -8.98 5.84 -11.88
CA PRO A 159 -8.14 7.03 -11.85
C PRO A 159 -6.68 6.66 -11.59
N THR A 160 -5.74 7.40 -12.15
CA THR A 160 -4.31 7.08 -11.99
C THR A 160 -3.84 7.19 -10.55
N LEU A 161 -4.30 8.22 -9.82
CA LEU A 161 -3.95 8.47 -8.42
C LEU A 161 -5.19 8.37 -7.53
N ASN A 162 -5.23 7.41 -6.61
CA ASN A 162 -6.33 7.25 -5.67
C ASN A 162 -5.80 7.41 -4.25
N LEU A 163 -6.01 8.59 -3.68
CA LEU A 163 -5.59 8.91 -2.32
C LEU A 163 -6.65 8.41 -1.33
N GLY A 164 -6.23 7.60 -0.35
CA GLY A 164 -7.10 7.06 0.69
C GLY A 164 -6.69 7.53 2.08
N THR A 165 -7.64 8.05 2.86
CA THR A 165 -7.40 8.62 4.20
C THR A 165 -8.38 8.09 5.25
N ASN A 166 -8.96 6.92 4.99
CA ASN A 166 -10.09 6.36 5.72
C ASN A 166 -11.22 7.37 5.90
N SER A 167 -11.65 8.00 4.80
CA SER A 167 -12.68 9.05 4.83
C SER A 167 -12.35 10.22 5.78
N GLY A 168 -11.07 10.58 5.89
CA GLY A 168 -10.59 11.68 6.72
C GLY A 168 -10.20 11.29 8.15
N GLU A 169 -10.28 10.01 8.53
CA GLU A 169 -9.99 9.56 9.90
C GLU A 169 -8.53 9.16 10.13
N SER A 170 -7.78 8.77 9.09
CA SER A 170 -6.42 8.22 9.27
C SER A 170 -5.31 9.28 9.30
N CYS A 171 -5.60 10.54 8.93
CA CYS A 171 -4.68 11.66 9.01
C CYS A 171 -5.39 12.95 9.45
N ALA A 172 -4.64 13.98 9.82
CA ALA A 172 -5.26 15.26 10.19
C ALA A 172 -5.83 15.96 8.94
N PRO A 173 -6.94 16.71 9.05
CA PRO A 173 -7.57 17.37 7.89
C PRO A 173 -6.63 18.28 7.10
N GLY A 174 -5.68 18.95 7.78
CA GLY A 174 -4.68 19.79 7.10
C GLY A 174 -3.70 19.00 6.23
N VAL A 175 -3.32 17.79 6.67
CA VAL A 175 -2.43 16.89 5.91
C VAL A 175 -3.14 16.36 4.67
N GLU A 176 -4.39 15.91 4.81
CA GLU A 176 -5.21 15.49 3.67
C GLU A 176 -5.37 16.61 2.64
N ARG A 177 -5.78 17.82 3.08
CA ARG A 177 -5.97 18.95 2.17
C ARG A 177 -4.70 19.32 1.41
N ALA A 178 -3.55 19.30 2.07
CA ALA A 178 -2.27 19.60 1.42
C ALA A 178 -1.92 18.55 0.35
N ALA A 179 -2.06 17.26 0.67
CA ALA A 179 -1.84 16.18 -0.28
C ALA A 179 -2.78 16.29 -1.48
N VAL A 180 -4.08 16.52 -1.25
CA VAL A 180 -5.11 16.67 -2.30
C VAL A 180 -4.83 17.88 -3.19
N ALA A 181 -4.46 19.02 -2.60
CA ALA A 181 -4.13 20.23 -3.36
C ALA A 181 -2.90 20.02 -4.26
N ALA A 182 -1.85 19.36 -3.74
CA ALA A 182 -0.67 19.01 -4.53
C ALA A 182 -0.99 18.00 -5.63
N MET A 183 -1.86 17.02 -5.35
CA MET A 183 -2.33 16.03 -6.33
C MET A 183 -3.08 16.73 -7.47
N ALA A 184 -3.98 17.68 -7.16
CA ALA A 184 -4.78 18.41 -8.14
C ALA A 184 -3.98 19.25 -9.14
N GLY A 185 -2.72 19.58 -8.82
CA GLY A 185 -1.80 20.24 -9.74
C GLY A 185 -1.11 19.30 -10.74
N GLN A 186 -1.35 17.99 -10.67
CA GLN A 186 -0.64 16.98 -11.47
C GLN A 186 -1.43 16.59 -12.73
N PRO A 187 -0.76 16.10 -13.79
CA PRO A 187 -1.41 15.79 -15.07
C PRO A 187 -2.18 14.45 -15.08
N PHE A 188 -2.53 13.91 -13.90
CA PHE A 188 -3.10 12.59 -13.74
C PHE A 188 -4.58 12.65 -13.34
N THR A 189 -5.38 11.69 -13.82
CA THR A 189 -6.71 11.50 -13.25
C THR A 189 -6.57 11.06 -11.80
N GLN A 190 -7.45 11.57 -10.96
CA GLN A 190 -7.28 11.44 -9.52
C GLN A 190 -8.60 11.41 -8.76
N ILE A 191 -8.58 10.81 -7.59
CA ILE A 191 -9.71 10.80 -6.66
C ILE A 191 -9.25 10.68 -5.21
N LEU A 192 -9.97 11.35 -4.30
CA LEU A 192 -9.83 11.18 -2.85
C LEU A 192 -10.94 10.24 -2.36
N ASN A 193 -10.57 9.21 -1.59
CA ASN A 193 -11.50 8.30 -0.95
C ASN A 193 -12.56 7.71 -1.90
N GLY A 194 -12.16 7.41 -3.15
CA GLY A 194 -12.98 6.74 -4.14
C GLY A 194 -13.16 5.25 -3.83
N ARG A 195 -12.75 4.39 -4.77
CA ARG A 195 -12.76 2.93 -4.52
C ARG A 195 -11.80 2.53 -3.40
N PHE A 196 -10.64 3.16 -3.34
CA PHE A 196 -9.58 2.89 -2.38
C PHE A 196 -9.53 3.99 -1.32
N LYS A 197 -10.24 3.75 -0.22
CA LYS A 197 -10.32 4.67 0.92
C LYS A 197 -9.17 4.52 1.93
N GLY A 198 -8.12 3.76 1.61
CA GLY A 198 -7.15 3.25 2.59
C GLY A 198 -7.53 1.84 3.05
N GLY A 199 -6.54 0.99 3.34
CA GLY A 199 -6.67 -0.40 3.76
C GLY A 199 -6.68 -0.59 5.29
N TRP A 200 -6.29 -1.78 5.75
CA TRP A 200 -6.18 -2.05 7.19
C TRP A 200 -5.06 -1.25 7.84
N ILE A 201 -3.90 -1.13 7.18
CA ILE A 201 -2.72 -0.41 7.67
C ILE A 201 -3.07 1.04 8.02
N THR A 202 -3.70 1.78 7.09
CA THR A 202 -4.05 3.18 7.36
C THR A 202 -5.10 3.32 8.46
N ARG A 203 -6.09 2.42 8.55
CA ARG A 203 -7.11 2.43 9.61
C ARG A 203 -6.57 2.06 10.98
N HIS A 204 -5.66 1.11 11.01
CA HIS A 204 -5.11 0.56 12.24
C HIS A 204 -4.07 1.52 12.84
N TYR A 205 -3.13 2.00 12.02
CA TYR A 205 -2.03 2.84 12.48
C TYR A 205 -2.34 4.34 12.42
N GLY A 206 -3.28 4.77 11.57
CA GLY A 206 -3.73 6.16 11.49
C GLY A 206 -4.33 6.61 12.81
N ARG A 207 -3.61 7.47 13.53
CA ARG A 207 -3.96 8.03 14.83
C ARG A 207 -3.53 9.50 14.87
N PRO A 208 -4.19 10.39 14.11
CA PRO A 208 -3.75 11.77 13.95
C PRO A 208 -3.77 12.59 15.25
N PHE A 209 -4.61 12.22 16.22
CA PHE A 209 -4.61 12.78 17.57
C PHE A 209 -3.36 12.40 18.38
N ALA A 210 -2.66 11.34 17.97
CA ALA A 210 -1.44 10.84 18.59
C ALA A 210 -0.23 11.00 17.65
N GLY A 211 -0.27 11.93 16.70
CA GLY A 211 0.87 12.25 15.82
C GLY A 211 1.22 11.18 14.79
N VAL A 212 0.31 10.25 14.45
CA VAL A 212 0.50 9.31 13.34
C VAL A 212 -0.51 9.63 12.24
N HIS A 213 -0.03 10.19 11.14
CA HIS A 213 -0.82 10.53 9.97
C HIS A 213 -0.59 9.46 8.90
N ALA A 214 -1.62 8.67 8.58
CA ALA A 214 -1.53 7.61 7.59
C ALA A 214 -2.34 7.95 6.34
N LEU A 215 -1.71 7.83 5.16
CA LEU A 215 -2.35 7.99 3.86
C LEU A 215 -1.99 6.78 2.99
N GLN A 216 -2.95 6.29 2.21
CA GLN A 216 -2.70 5.31 1.16
C GLN A 216 -2.66 6.00 -0.18
N MET A 217 -1.71 5.62 -1.02
CA MET A 217 -1.71 5.96 -2.44
C MET A 217 -1.83 4.68 -3.25
N GLU A 218 -2.96 4.53 -3.92
CA GLU A 218 -3.22 3.45 -4.87
C GLU A 218 -3.05 3.97 -6.31
N ILE A 219 -2.13 3.36 -7.03
CA ILE A 219 -1.69 3.80 -8.37
C ILE A 219 -2.16 2.81 -9.43
N ALA A 220 -2.73 3.31 -10.53
CA ALA A 220 -3.03 2.50 -11.68
C ALA A 220 -1.72 2.00 -12.36
N LEU A 221 -1.53 0.68 -12.51
CA LEU A 221 -0.29 0.09 -13.05
C LEU A 221 0.14 0.69 -14.41
N SER A 222 -0.84 1.01 -15.26
CA SER A 222 -0.67 1.64 -16.56
C SER A 222 0.15 2.95 -16.54
N ALA A 223 0.25 3.61 -15.38
CA ALA A 223 1.00 4.83 -15.17
C ALA A 223 2.52 4.62 -15.06
N TYR A 224 2.99 3.38 -14.95
CA TYR A 224 4.43 3.09 -14.89
C TYR A 224 4.83 1.73 -15.50
N LEU A 225 3.88 0.93 -15.98
CA LEU A 225 4.16 -0.26 -16.79
C LEU A 225 3.97 0.03 -18.28
N ALA A 226 4.76 -0.67 -19.10
CA ALA A 226 4.54 -0.72 -20.54
C ALA A 226 3.20 -1.42 -20.84
N GLU A 227 2.98 -2.56 -20.19
CA GLU A 227 1.77 -3.37 -20.27
C GLU A 227 1.38 -3.90 -18.88
N GLU A 228 0.07 -3.97 -18.59
CA GLU A 228 -0.46 -4.55 -17.33
C GLU A 228 -0.56 -6.08 -17.40
N ALA A 229 0.47 -6.71 -17.98
CA ALA A 229 0.56 -8.15 -18.19
C ALA A 229 2.02 -8.59 -18.07
N ALA A 230 2.24 -9.88 -17.84
CA ALA A 230 3.59 -10.46 -17.78
C ALA A 230 4.41 -10.10 -19.04
N PRO A 231 5.68 -9.68 -18.90
CA PRO A 231 6.51 -9.73 -17.69
C PRO A 231 6.40 -8.49 -16.77
N TRP A 232 5.34 -7.69 -16.89
CA TRP A 232 5.10 -6.44 -16.16
C TRP A 232 6.26 -5.47 -16.34
N ALA A 233 6.66 -5.22 -17.58
CA ALA A 233 7.82 -4.40 -17.88
C ALA A 233 7.64 -2.96 -17.39
N PHE A 234 8.60 -2.46 -16.60
CA PHE A 234 8.61 -1.09 -16.11
C PHE A 234 8.93 -0.10 -17.24
N ASP A 235 8.08 0.89 -17.43
CA ASP A 235 8.26 1.98 -18.38
C ASP A 235 8.82 3.21 -17.64
N ALA A 236 10.12 3.45 -17.81
CA ALA A 236 10.82 4.53 -17.12
C ALA A 236 10.32 5.93 -17.52
N THR A 237 9.83 6.10 -18.74
CA THR A 237 9.32 7.39 -19.22
C THR A 237 7.99 7.72 -18.55
N LYS A 238 7.06 6.77 -18.52
CA LYS A 238 5.79 6.94 -17.78
C LYS A 238 6.04 7.15 -16.29
N ALA A 239 6.94 6.34 -15.72
CA ALA A 239 7.27 6.42 -14.30
C ALA A 239 7.85 7.78 -13.91
N ALA A 240 8.71 8.41 -14.73
CA ALA A 240 9.34 9.69 -14.37
C ALA A 240 8.32 10.81 -14.08
N SER A 241 7.27 10.92 -14.89
CA SER A 241 6.17 11.88 -14.66
C SER A 241 5.41 11.56 -13.37
N LEU A 242 5.14 10.28 -13.13
CA LEU A 242 4.46 9.82 -11.92
C LEU A 242 5.31 10.07 -10.66
N GLN A 243 6.60 9.80 -10.72
CA GLN A 243 7.55 10.05 -9.62
C GLN A 243 7.60 11.51 -9.22
N THR A 244 7.58 12.42 -10.21
CA THR A 244 7.51 13.87 -9.97
C THR A 244 6.23 14.24 -9.22
N ALA A 245 5.09 13.73 -9.67
CA ALA A 245 3.80 13.96 -9.01
C ALA A 245 3.77 13.42 -7.57
N LEU A 246 4.20 12.17 -7.37
CA LEU A 246 4.24 11.54 -6.04
C LEU A 246 5.17 12.30 -5.09
N SER A 247 6.31 12.79 -5.57
CA SER A 247 7.24 13.62 -4.79
C SER A 247 6.54 14.88 -4.26
N ALA A 248 5.85 15.63 -5.13
CA ALA A 248 5.15 16.85 -4.75
C ALA A 248 4.03 16.59 -3.73
N ILE A 249 3.30 15.48 -3.88
CA ILE A 249 2.21 15.11 -2.97
C ILE A 249 2.75 14.75 -1.58
N ILE A 250 3.80 13.93 -1.52
CA ILE A 250 4.45 13.53 -0.27
C ILE A 250 5.06 14.75 0.43
N GLU A 251 5.74 15.62 -0.32
CA GLU A 251 6.31 16.86 0.21
C GLU A 251 5.24 17.76 0.85
N ALA A 252 4.11 17.96 0.17
CA ALA A 252 3.00 18.75 0.70
C ALA A 252 2.41 18.13 1.98
N ALA A 253 2.21 16.81 2.00
CA ALA A 253 1.70 16.10 3.18
C ALA A 253 2.68 16.20 4.37
N LEU A 254 3.99 16.01 4.13
CA LEU A 254 5.03 16.16 5.14
C LEU A 254 5.11 17.58 5.68
N GLY A 255 5.08 18.58 4.79
CA GLY A 255 5.10 19.99 5.18
C GLY A 255 3.92 20.38 6.06
N ALA A 256 2.72 19.92 5.71
CA ALA A 256 1.52 20.14 6.50
C ALA A 256 1.55 19.43 7.87
N ALA A 257 2.04 18.19 7.92
CA ALA A 257 2.21 17.46 9.18
C ALA A 257 3.22 18.17 10.10
N ALA A 258 4.37 18.60 9.54
CA ALA A 258 5.38 19.33 10.29
C ALA A 258 4.85 20.67 10.84
N ALA A 259 4.05 21.40 10.05
CA ALA A 259 3.44 22.65 10.49
C ALA A 259 2.41 22.45 11.61
N LEU A 260 1.59 21.39 11.51
CA LEU A 260 0.62 21.03 12.54
C LEU A 260 1.32 20.72 13.87
N GLU A 261 2.37 19.92 13.86
CA GLU A 261 3.02 19.46 15.08
C GLU A 261 3.88 20.56 15.73
N ARG A 262 4.45 21.48 14.94
CA ARG A 262 5.04 22.73 15.48
C ARG A 262 4.03 23.64 16.17
N SER A 263 2.75 23.60 15.78
CA SER A 263 1.70 24.40 16.43
C SER A 263 1.18 23.79 17.73
N ARG A 264 1.54 22.53 18.02
CA ARG A 264 1.14 21.78 19.21
C ARG A 264 2.22 21.75 20.30
N SER A 265 3.45 22.16 19.97
CA SER A 265 4.61 22.26 20.87
C SER A 265 4.74 23.67 21.43
#